data_AF-A0A0P0M0U3-F1
#
_entry.id   AF-A0A0P0M0U3-F1
#
_cell.length_a   1.000
_cell.length_b   1.000
_cell.length_c   1.000
_cell.angle_alpha   90.00
_cell.angle_beta   90.00
_cell.angle_gamma   90.00
#
_symmetry.space_group_name_H-M   'P 1'
#
loop_
_entity.id
_entity.type
_entity.pdbx_description
1 polymer ?
#
loop_
_entity_poly.entity_id
_entity_poly.type
_entity_poly.pdbx_seq_one_letter_code
_entity_poly.pdbx_strand_id
1 'polypeptide(L)'
;MEGLTAEVKVYNMDGKSVEAYTQSAIVNSPSNSTVQCFTIGFNKERKNLSLNKPTFASSTTYGQPSDATDGKKDTRWAAAKAENEWIYVDLGSVQPVGGVRLDWEASFGKGYKIQVSDDAKTWKEVYKTDEGRGGVDEITFPEVDARYVRMFGIELGWWFGYSLWSFDVLGGTQPSEGLSDVHFIRLTLKDKSGKIVSENNYWRGNDRLDFTALNTLPKAELKTSSKLIRKNGEAEIQAVITLPKSAKGVAFAVHVQAVCTSDGERILPALMNDNYFTLMPGETKNLSITFDENLLQGDKYKLVVTPYNNK
;
A
#
# COMPACT_ATOMS: atom_id res chain seq x y z
N MET A 1 4.19 -2.08 26.66
CA MET A 1 5.34 -1.15 26.63
C MET A 1 4.81 0.26 26.53
N GLU A 2 5.36 1.17 27.32
CA GLU A 2 4.93 2.57 27.39
C GLU A 2 6.03 3.50 26.84
N GLY A 3 5.62 4.63 26.28
CA GLY A 3 6.52 5.65 25.74
C GLY A 3 7.35 5.15 24.55
N LEU A 4 6.77 4.32 23.69
CA LEU A 4 7.41 3.89 22.45
C LEU A 4 7.31 5.01 21.41
N THR A 5 8.34 5.17 20.58
CA THR A 5 8.29 6.06 19.41
C THR A 5 8.11 5.21 18.15
N ALA A 6 6.95 5.31 17.52
CA ALA A 6 6.67 4.72 16.23
C ALA A 6 6.93 5.74 15.12
N GLU A 7 7.80 5.41 14.17
CA GLU A 7 8.18 6.27 13.04
C GLU A 7 7.87 5.57 11.72
N VAL A 8 7.40 6.34 10.75
CA VAL A 8 7.44 5.98 9.34
C VAL A 8 8.28 6.99 8.58
N LYS A 9 9.17 6.48 7.73
CA LYS A 9 9.86 7.27 6.70
C LYS A 9 9.58 6.65 5.34
N VAL A 10 9.25 7.48 4.37
CA VAL A 10 9.01 7.04 2.99
C VAL A 10 10.13 7.55 2.11
N TYR A 11 10.59 6.71 1.19
CA TYR A 11 11.73 6.99 0.33
C TYR A 11 11.38 6.67 -1.13
N ASN A 12 11.90 7.48 -2.05
CA ASN A 12 11.86 7.16 -3.47
C ASN A 12 12.89 6.08 -3.83
N MET A 13 12.82 5.60 -5.07
CA MET A 13 13.79 4.63 -5.61
C MET A 13 15.23 5.13 -5.59
N ASP A 14 15.45 6.45 -5.61
CA ASP A 14 16.76 7.06 -5.46
C ASP A 14 17.27 7.07 -4.00
N GLY A 15 16.43 6.62 -3.06
CA GLY A 15 16.71 6.55 -1.63
C GLY A 15 16.58 7.87 -0.88
N LYS A 16 16.07 8.94 -1.51
CA LYS A 16 15.76 10.19 -0.82
C LYS A 16 14.43 10.09 -0.09
N SER A 17 14.37 10.64 1.13
CA SER A 17 13.12 10.71 1.89
C SER A 17 12.14 11.68 1.25
N VAL A 18 10.85 11.37 1.39
CA VAL A 18 9.75 12.24 0.97
C VAL A 18 8.97 12.64 2.22
N GLU A 19 9.33 13.80 2.76
CA GLU A 19 8.88 14.26 4.09
C GLU A 19 7.37 14.39 4.22
N ALA A 20 6.65 14.63 3.13
CA ALA A 20 5.18 14.68 3.11
C ALA A 20 4.50 13.39 3.63
N TYR A 21 5.22 12.25 3.61
CA TYR A 21 4.73 10.95 4.06
C TYR A 21 5.46 10.42 5.30
N THR A 22 6.41 11.18 5.85
CA THR A 22 7.12 10.86 7.08
C THR A 22 6.28 11.29 8.29
N GLN A 23 6.10 10.39 9.25
CA GLN A 23 5.32 10.66 10.47
C GLN A 23 5.96 9.99 11.68
N SER A 24 5.67 10.50 12.87
CA SER A 24 6.09 9.91 14.14
C SER A 24 4.98 10.07 15.17
N ALA A 25 4.83 9.08 16.03
CA ALA A 25 3.89 9.08 17.14
C ALA A 25 4.52 8.45 18.38
N ILE A 26 4.22 9.03 19.55
CA ILE A 26 4.48 8.35 20.83
C ILE A 26 3.26 7.49 21.16
N VAL A 27 3.49 6.20 21.39
CA VAL A 27 2.43 5.23 21.62
C VAL A 27 2.70 4.39 22.87
N ASN A 28 1.62 4.03 23.55
CA ASN A 28 1.61 3.03 24.60
C ASN A 28 0.93 1.79 24.03
N SER A 29 1.65 0.66 23.99
CA SER A 29 1.12 -0.61 23.49
C SER A 29 1.09 -1.63 24.62
N PRO A 30 -0.05 -1.80 25.31
CA PRO A 30 -0.25 -2.92 26.24
C PRO A 30 -0.01 -4.28 25.56
N SER A 31 0.33 -5.30 26.33
CA SER A 31 0.49 -6.67 25.82
C SER A 31 -0.80 -7.16 25.16
N ASN A 32 -0.69 -7.88 24.05
CA ASN A 32 -1.82 -8.44 23.30
C ASN A 32 -2.86 -7.40 22.85
N SER A 33 -2.42 -6.19 22.51
CA SER A 33 -3.28 -5.13 21.99
C SER A 33 -2.83 -4.64 20.62
N THR A 34 -3.74 -3.98 19.90
CA THR A 34 -3.45 -3.29 18.64
C THR A 34 -3.63 -1.79 18.85
N VAL A 35 -2.63 -1.00 18.42
CA VAL A 35 -2.65 0.46 18.53
C VAL A 35 -2.35 1.06 17.16
N GLN A 36 -3.27 1.86 16.64
CA GLN A 36 -3.03 2.65 15.44
C GLN A 36 -2.07 3.79 15.77
N CYS A 37 -0.95 3.88 15.06
CA CYS A 37 0.07 4.91 15.28
C CYS A 37 -0.17 6.14 14.38
N PHE A 38 -0.46 5.90 13.10
CA PHE A 38 -0.67 6.93 12.08
C PHE A 38 -1.37 6.35 10.85
N THR A 39 -1.88 7.24 9.99
CA THR A 39 -2.38 6.89 8.65
C THR A 39 -1.51 7.60 7.60
N ILE A 40 -0.87 6.83 6.73
CA ILE A 40 -0.04 7.38 5.65
C ILE A 40 -0.93 7.71 4.45
N GLY A 41 -0.90 8.97 4.03
CA GLY A 41 -1.83 9.52 3.05
C GLY A 41 -1.50 9.25 1.60
N PHE A 42 -1.21 8.01 1.22
CA PHE A 42 -0.94 7.68 -0.18
C PHE A 42 -2.18 7.85 -1.05
N ASN A 43 -1.98 8.37 -2.27
CA ASN A 43 -3.00 8.49 -3.31
C ASN A 43 -4.30 9.17 -2.82
N LYS A 44 -4.14 10.17 -1.94
CA LYS A 44 -5.21 10.78 -1.13
C LYS A 44 -6.32 11.44 -1.94
N GLU A 45 -6.07 11.80 -3.19
CA GLU A 45 -7.08 12.47 -4.03
C GLU A 45 -7.27 11.73 -5.34
N ARG A 46 -8.47 11.15 -5.50
CA ARG A 46 -8.94 10.68 -6.79
C ARG A 46 -9.81 11.76 -7.39
N LYS A 47 -9.53 12.12 -8.64
CA LYS A 47 -10.36 13.06 -9.39
C LYS A 47 -11.82 12.57 -9.37
N ASN A 48 -12.75 13.45 -8.99
CA ASN A 48 -14.17 13.19 -9.18
C ASN A 48 -14.51 13.29 -10.68
N LEU A 49 -14.73 12.14 -11.31
CA LEU A 49 -15.04 12.03 -12.73
C LEU A 49 -16.52 12.30 -13.04
N SER A 50 -17.42 12.14 -12.05
CA SER A 50 -18.86 12.32 -12.24
C SER A 50 -19.34 13.76 -12.06
N LEU A 51 -18.49 14.66 -11.54
CA LEU A 51 -18.88 16.06 -11.31
C LEU A 51 -19.44 16.71 -12.58
N ASN A 52 -20.70 17.17 -12.50
CA ASN A 52 -21.48 17.79 -13.57
C ASN A 52 -21.64 16.93 -14.83
N LYS A 53 -21.57 15.60 -14.69
CA LYS A 53 -21.80 14.67 -15.80
C LYS A 53 -23.29 14.34 -15.98
N PRO A 54 -23.70 13.92 -17.18
CA PRO A 54 -25.05 13.39 -17.39
C PRO A 54 -25.30 12.18 -16.49
N THR A 55 -26.40 12.25 -15.74
CA THR A 55 -26.77 11.25 -14.74
C THR A 55 -28.21 10.82 -14.99
N PHE A 56 -28.46 9.51 -14.91
CA PHE A 56 -29.73 8.88 -15.25
C PHE A 56 -30.14 7.93 -14.13
N ALA A 57 -31.44 7.78 -13.89
CA ALA A 57 -31.95 6.88 -12.88
C ALA A 57 -33.16 6.09 -13.39
N SER A 58 -33.45 4.96 -12.72
CA SER A 58 -34.66 4.16 -12.96
C SER A 58 -35.94 4.92 -12.64
N SER A 59 -35.92 5.70 -11.57
CA SER A 59 -37.03 6.54 -11.13
C SER A 59 -36.53 7.73 -10.31
N THR A 60 -37.42 8.72 -10.12
CA THR A 60 -37.15 9.88 -9.28
C THR A 60 -38.43 10.28 -8.55
N THR A 61 -38.38 10.34 -7.22
CA THR A 61 -39.48 10.84 -6.37
C THR A 61 -39.16 12.20 -5.73
N TYR A 62 -37.88 12.55 -5.62
CA TYR A 62 -37.40 13.83 -5.13
C TYR A 62 -36.11 14.24 -5.84
N GLY A 63 -35.96 15.55 -6.07
CA GLY A 63 -34.83 16.12 -6.82
C GLY A 63 -34.79 15.63 -8.26
N GLN A 64 -33.59 15.43 -8.77
CA GLN A 64 -33.31 14.87 -10.09
C GLN A 64 -31.97 14.12 -10.07
N PRO A 65 -31.72 13.16 -10.99
CA PRO A 65 -30.50 12.35 -10.95
C PRO A 65 -29.20 13.17 -10.96
N SER A 66 -29.18 14.30 -11.67
CA SER A 66 -28.00 15.18 -11.73
C SER A 66 -27.61 15.80 -10.39
N ASP A 67 -28.55 15.90 -9.44
CA ASP A 67 -28.28 16.45 -8.10
C ASP A 67 -27.28 15.58 -7.33
N ALA A 68 -27.24 14.27 -7.58
CA ALA A 68 -26.22 13.40 -6.99
C ALA A 68 -24.80 13.66 -7.55
N THR A 69 -24.66 14.49 -8.59
CA THR A 69 -23.38 14.72 -9.28
C THR A 69 -23.04 16.21 -9.42
N ASP A 70 -23.78 17.10 -8.76
CA ASP A 70 -23.65 18.55 -8.92
C ASP A 70 -22.61 19.20 -7.97
N GLY A 71 -22.06 18.43 -7.03
CA GLY A 71 -21.05 18.86 -6.07
C GLY A 71 -21.60 19.70 -4.91
N LYS A 72 -22.92 19.82 -4.76
CA LYS A 72 -23.57 20.51 -3.65
C LYS A 72 -23.88 19.53 -2.53
N LYS A 73 -24.09 20.06 -1.32
CA LYS A 73 -24.34 19.25 -0.11
C LYS A 73 -25.80 19.31 0.35
N ASP A 74 -26.63 20.07 -0.35
CA ASP A 74 -28.02 20.38 0.01
C ASP A 74 -29.03 19.97 -1.07
N THR A 75 -28.57 19.35 -2.16
CA THR A 75 -29.37 18.74 -3.23
C THR A 75 -29.18 17.23 -3.21
N ARG A 76 -30.20 16.46 -3.59
CA ARG A 76 -30.14 14.99 -3.62
C ARG A 76 -31.07 14.41 -4.67
N TRP A 77 -30.69 13.25 -5.18
CA TRP A 77 -31.61 12.37 -5.90
C TRP A 77 -32.26 11.37 -4.94
N ALA A 78 -33.55 11.07 -5.14
CA ALA A 78 -34.22 9.96 -4.47
C ALA A 78 -35.06 9.13 -5.43
N ALA A 79 -34.95 7.81 -5.30
CA ALA A 79 -35.71 6.83 -6.06
C ALA A 79 -37.12 6.61 -5.49
N ALA A 80 -37.95 5.87 -6.23
CA ALA A 80 -39.15 5.25 -5.70
C ALA A 80 -38.82 4.22 -4.60
N LYS A 81 -39.80 3.92 -3.76
CA LYS A 81 -39.69 2.85 -2.77
C LYS A 81 -39.84 1.49 -3.46
N ALA A 82 -38.76 1.03 -4.06
CA ALA A 82 -38.65 -0.28 -4.68
C ALA A 82 -37.21 -0.80 -4.56
N GLU A 83 -37.08 -2.12 -4.56
CA GLU A 83 -35.79 -2.78 -4.81
C GLU A 83 -35.45 -2.68 -6.31
N ASN A 84 -34.19 -2.94 -6.68
CA ASN A 84 -33.72 -2.92 -8.07
C ASN A 84 -33.76 -1.54 -8.75
N GLU A 85 -33.85 -0.47 -7.96
CA GLU A 85 -33.65 0.90 -8.43
C GLU A 85 -32.17 1.18 -8.65
N TRP A 86 -31.87 2.07 -9.59
CA TRP A 86 -30.50 2.39 -9.97
C TRP A 86 -30.32 3.84 -10.36
N ILE A 87 -29.08 4.29 -10.26
CA ILE A 87 -28.58 5.56 -10.81
C ILE A 87 -27.23 5.29 -11.48
N TYR A 88 -27.02 5.84 -12.67
CA TYR A 88 -25.75 5.76 -13.36
C TYR A 88 -25.31 7.10 -13.94
N VAL A 89 -24.01 7.27 -14.09
CA VAL A 89 -23.35 8.45 -14.65
C VAL A 89 -22.72 8.09 -16.00
N ASP A 90 -22.90 8.93 -17.01
CA ASP A 90 -22.12 8.91 -18.26
C ASP A 90 -20.90 9.84 -18.13
N LEU A 91 -19.70 9.28 -18.06
CA LEU A 91 -18.46 10.06 -17.92
C LEU A 91 -18.12 10.87 -19.19
N GLY A 92 -18.79 10.59 -20.31
CA GLY A 92 -18.65 11.24 -21.62
C GLY A 92 -17.62 10.57 -22.54
N SER A 93 -16.71 9.78 -21.97
CA SER A 93 -15.72 8.95 -22.67
C SER A 93 -15.26 7.83 -21.75
N VAL A 94 -14.55 6.83 -22.28
CA VAL A 94 -13.90 5.81 -21.44
C VAL A 94 -12.86 6.50 -20.55
N GLN A 95 -12.91 6.23 -19.25
CA GLN A 95 -12.01 6.77 -18.23
C GLN A 95 -11.53 5.64 -17.30
N PRO A 96 -10.34 5.78 -16.70
CA PRO A 96 -9.90 4.88 -15.64
C PRO A 96 -10.72 5.14 -14.38
N VAL A 97 -11.57 4.19 -14.00
CA VAL A 97 -12.41 4.24 -12.80
C VAL A 97 -11.79 3.34 -11.74
N GLY A 98 -11.49 3.90 -10.56
CA GLY A 98 -10.88 3.11 -9.48
C GLY A 98 -11.75 3.00 -8.23
N GLY A 99 -12.90 3.66 -8.18
CA GLY A 99 -13.76 3.64 -7.01
C GLY A 99 -14.99 4.53 -7.16
N VAL A 100 -15.82 4.54 -6.12
CA VAL A 100 -16.93 5.48 -5.95
C VAL A 100 -17.00 5.95 -4.51
N ARG A 101 -17.53 7.15 -4.29
CA ARG A 101 -17.98 7.60 -2.97
C ARG A 101 -19.47 7.90 -3.05
N LEU A 102 -20.24 7.26 -2.18
CA LEU A 102 -21.68 7.45 -2.05
C LEU A 102 -21.94 8.18 -0.74
N ASP A 103 -22.51 9.38 -0.83
CA ASP A 103 -23.02 10.10 0.34
C ASP A 103 -24.53 9.87 0.41
N TRP A 104 -24.94 8.93 1.24
CA TRP A 104 -26.34 8.57 1.43
C TRP A 104 -27.07 9.60 2.29
N GLU A 105 -28.35 9.79 1.99
CA GLU A 105 -29.27 10.39 2.95
C GLU A 105 -29.57 9.39 4.09
N ALA A 106 -30.41 9.75 5.06
CA ALA A 106 -30.93 8.79 6.03
C ALA A 106 -31.55 7.53 5.36
N SER A 107 -32.04 7.64 4.13
CA SER A 107 -32.42 6.51 3.29
C SER A 107 -31.28 6.02 2.40
N PHE A 108 -30.87 4.76 2.60
CA PHE A 108 -29.67 4.17 2.00
C PHE A 108 -29.92 2.75 1.49
N GLY A 109 -28.96 2.20 0.75
CA GLY A 109 -28.96 0.79 0.37
C GLY A 109 -28.23 -0.09 1.39
N LYS A 110 -28.93 -1.10 1.93
CA LYS A 110 -28.28 -2.17 2.71
C LYS A 110 -27.60 -3.17 1.78
N GLY A 111 -28.30 -3.56 0.71
CA GLY A 111 -27.75 -4.36 -0.37
C GLY A 111 -27.63 -3.52 -1.63
N TYR A 112 -26.43 -3.46 -2.24
CA TYR A 112 -26.23 -2.80 -3.52
C TYR A 112 -24.96 -3.28 -4.24
N LYS A 113 -24.89 -2.96 -5.53
CA LYS A 113 -23.74 -3.20 -6.40
C LYS A 113 -23.22 -1.90 -6.97
N ILE A 114 -21.91 -1.85 -7.21
CA ILE A 114 -21.31 -0.92 -8.15
C ILE A 114 -20.98 -1.67 -9.43
N GLN A 115 -21.40 -1.11 -10.55
CA GLN A 115 -21.23 -1.70 -11.87
C GLN A 115 -20.66 -0.69 -12.85
N VAL A 116 -19.91 -1.19 -13.83
CA VAL A 116 -19.33 -0.39 -14.90
C VAL A 116 -19.76 -0.91 -16.26
N SER A 117 -19.76 -0.05 -17.28
CA SER A 117 -20.15 -0.39 -18.64
C SER A 117 -19.50 0.53 -19.68
N ASP A 118 -19.30 0.02 -20.89
CA ASP A 118 -18.86 0.80 -22.05
C ASP A 118 -20.03 1.30 -22.91
N ASP A 119 -21.22 0.69 -22.79
CA ASP A 119 -22.36 0.88 -23.69
C ASP A 119 -23.69 1.21 -22.98
N ALA A 120 -23.68 1.29 -21.64
CA ALA A 120 -24.84 1.45 -20.76
C ALA A 120 -25.90 0.34 -20.85
N LYS A 121 -25.60 -0.79 -21.51
CA LYS A 121 -26.49 -1.94 -21.71
C LYS A 121 -25.96 -3.17 -21.00
N THR A 122 -24.68 -3.45 -21.18
CA THR A 122 -23.98 -4.58 -20.58
C THR A 122 -23.18 -4.09 -19.38
N TRP A 123 -23.52 -4.60 -18.20
CA TRP A 123 -22.97 -4.12 -16.94
C TRP A 123 -22.11 -5.17 -16.26
N LYS A 124 -20.87 -4.82 -15.95
CA LYS A 124 -19.94 -5.66 -15.18
C LYS A 124 -19.96 -5.23 -13.72
N GLU A 125 -20.11 -6.19 -12.82
CA GLU A 125 -19.98 -5.94 -11.38
C GLU A 125 -18.52 -5.75 -10.98
N VAL A 126 -18.25 -4.68 -10.22
CA VAL A 126 -16.92 -4.38 -9.67
C VAL A 126 -16.93 -4.34 -8.14
N TYR A 127 -18.10 -4.27 -7.52
CA TYR A 127 -18.30 -4.35 -6.08
C TYR A 127 -19.74 -4.77 -5.75
N LYS A 128 -19.90 -5.48 -4.62
CA LYS A 128 -21.20 -5.82 -4.02
C LYS A 128 -21.09 -5.78 -2.49
N THR A 129 -22.14 -5.30 -1.83
CA THR A 129 -22.36 -5.47 -0.39
C THR A 129 -23.81 -5.84 -0.10
N ASP A 130 -24.02 -6.58 0.99
CA ASP A 130 -25.34 -6.90 1.57
C ASP A 130 -25.45 -6.33 3.01
N GLU A 131 -24.45 -5.55 3.46
CA GLU A 131 -24.32 -5.03 4.83
C GLU A 131 -24.11 -3.50 4.89
N GLY A 132 -24.58 -2.77 3.88
CA GLY A 132 -24.52 -1.30 3.84
C GLY A 132 -25.15 -0.66 5.08
N ARG A 133 -24.56 0.44 5.54
CA ARG A 133 -24.96 1.12 6.79
C ARG A 133 -25.39 2.57 6.62
N GLY A 134 -25.37 3.08 5.38
CA GLY A 134 -25.64 4.49 5.07
C GLY A 134 -24.50 5.42 5.48
N GLY A 135 -24.75 6.72 5.48
CA GLY A 135 -23.70 7.73 5.66
C GLY A 135 -22.81 7.83 4.41
N VAL A 136 -21.51 8.04 4.60
CA VAL A 136 -20.54 8.11 3.48
C VAL A 136 -19.85 6.77 3.31
N ASP A 137 -20.14 6.10 2.19
CA ASP A 137 -19.44 4.89 1.76
C ASP A 137 -18.37 5.26 0.73
N GLU A 138 -17.09 5.05 1.05
CA GLU A 138 -15.99 5.15 0.08
C GLU A 138 -15.51 3.76 -0.32
N ILE A 139 -15.71 3.41 -1.59
CA ILE A 139 -15.51 2.07 -2.13
C ILE A 139 -14.41 2.14 -3.19
N THR A 140 -13.35 1.36 -3.00
CA THR A 140 -12.27 1.23 -3.97
C THR A 140 -12.21 -0.18 -4.52
N PHE A 141 -11.84 -0.31 -5.79
CA PHE A 141 -11.68 -1.59 -6.49
C PHE A 141 -10.49 -1.49 -7.47
N PRO A 142 -9.99 -2.62 -8.02
CA PRO A 142 -8.99 -2.58 -9.09
C PRO A 142 -9.46 -1.69 -10.24
N GLU A 143 -8.56 -0.85 -10.74
CA GLU A 143 -8.88 0.11 -11.79
C GLU A 143 -9.45 -0.58 -13.04
N VAL A 144 -10.51 0.00 -13.59
CA VAL A 144 -11.19 -0.50 -14.79
C VAL A 144 -11.53 0.67 -15.70
N ASP A 145 -11.18 0.52 -16.97
CA ASP A 145 -11.62 1.45 -18.00
C ASP A 145 -13.11 1.25 -18.26
N ALA A 146 -13.88 2.34 -18.13
CA ALA A 146 -15.31 2.35 -18.42
C ALA A 146 -15.81 3.74 -18.75
N ARG A 147 -16.93 3.83 -19.47
CA ARG A 147 -17.63 5.10 -19.73
C ARG A 147 -18.79 5.35 -18.76
N TYR A 148 -19.46 4.30 -18.32
CA TYR A 148 -20.64 4.40 -17.47
C TYR A 148 -20.41 3.69 -16.14
N VAL A 149 -20.87 4.31 -15.04
CA VAL A 149 -20.77 3.74 -13.69
C VAL A 149 -22.12 3.83 -13.00
N ARG A 150 -22.58 2.73 -12.41
CA ARG A 150 -23.93 2.56 -11.84
C ARG A 150 -23.87 2.08 -10.41
N MET A 151 -24.66 2.72 -9.54
CA MET A 151 -25.13 2.12 -8.29
C MET A 151 -26.45 1.40 -8.59
N PHE A 152 -26.50 0.10 -8.28
CA PHE A 152 -27.70 -0.73 -8.44
C PHE A 152 -28.13 -1.26 -7.07
N GLY A 153 -29.26 -0.77 -6.57
CA GLY A 153 -29.82 -1.14 -5.29
C GLY A 153 -30.47 -2.51 -5.33
N ILE A 154 -30.25 -3.32 -4.30
CA ILE A 154 -30.82 -4.68 -4.16
C ILE A 154 -31.75 -4.74 -2.95
N GLU A 155 -31.30 -4.26 -1.80
CA GLU A 155 -32.07 -4.26 -0.56
C GLU A 155 -32.05 -2.86 0.06
N LEU A 156 -33.21 -2.37 0.50
CA LEU A 156 -33.34 -1.08 1.16
C LEU A 156 -32.82 -1.17 2.61
N GLY A 157 -32.04 -0.18 3.04
CA GLY A 157 -31.58 -0.08 4.43
C GLY A 157 -32.59 0.56 5.37
N TRP A 158 -33.59 1.22 4.82
CA TRP A 158 -34.70 1.84 5.54
C TRP A 158 -36.00 1.70 4.74
N TRP A 159 -37.15 2.14 5.28
CA TRP A 159 -38.45 1.95 4.62
C TRP A 159 -38.77 2.96 3.50
N PHE A 160 -37.82 3.83 3.15
CA PHE A 160 -37.85 4.73 1.99
C PHE A 160 -36.99 4.17 0.84
N GLY A 161 -37.13 4.71 -0.37
CA GLY A 161 -36.28 4.36 -1.53
C GLY A 161 -34.84 4.88 -1.38
N TYR A 162 -33.93 4.45 -2.24
CA TYR A 162 -32.53 4.92 -2.22
C TYR A 162 -32.44 6.44 -2.40
N SER A 163 -31.58 7.11 -1.64
CA SER A 163 -31.38 8.56 -1.73
C SER A 163 -29.90 8.93 -1.54
N LEU A 164 -29.37 9.74 -2.45
CA LEU A 164 -27.96 10.14 -2.46
C LEU A 164 -27.83 11.66 -2.51
N TRP A 165 -27.12 12.21 -1.52
CA TRP A 165 -26.57 13.57 -1.58
C TRP A 165 -25.46 13.64 -2.64
N SER A 166 -24.61 12.61 -2.74
CA SER A 166 -23.64 12.51 -3.82
C SER A 166 -23.36 11.09 -4.30
N PHE A 167 -23.03 10.98 -5.59
CA PHE A 167 -22.48 9.83 -6.27
C PHE A 167 -21.21 10.26 -7.01
N ASP A 168 -20.09 10.24 -6.30
CA ASP A 168 -18.80 10.62 -6.84
C ASP A 168 -18.13 9.40 -7.48
N VAL A 169 -17.93 9.42 -8.79
CA VAL A 169 -17.14 8.40 -9.49
C VAL A 169 -15.68 8.81 -9.35
N LEU A 170 -14.89 8.00 -8.66
CA LEU A 170 -13.49 8.28 -8.39
C LEU A 170 -12.64 7.72 -9.53
N GLY A 171 -11.82 8.59 -10.11
CA GLY A 171 -10.86 8.17 -11.13
C GLY A 171 -9.82 7.18 -10.61
N GLY A 172 -8.98 6.76 -11.54
CA GLY A 172 -7.80 5.97 -11.28
C GLY A 172 -6.93 6.57 -10.18
N THR A 173 -6.09 5.71 -9.60
CA THR A 173 -5.24 6.11 -8.48
C THR A 173 -4.20 7.11 -9.00
N GLN A 174 -4.31 8.40 -8.64
CA GLN A 174 -3.27 9.34 -9.00
C GLN A 174 -1.97 8.99 -8.26
N PRO A 175 -0.80 9.10 -8.91
CA PRO A 175 0.47 9.00 -8.23
C PRO A 175 0.50 9.88 -6.99
N SER A 176 0.99 9.33 -5.89
CA SER A 176 1.23 10.12 -4.69
C SER A 176 2.26 11.20 -5.02
N GLU A 177 1.90 12.46 -4.78
CA GLU A 177 2.74 13.60 -5.17
C GLU A 177 4.16 13.46 -4.62
N GLY A 178 5.16 13.62 -5.48
CA GLY A 178 6.58 13.51 -5.12
C GLY A 178 7.09 12.08 -4.87
N LEU A 179 6.24 11.05 -4.95
CA LEU A 179 6.69 9.65 -4.89
C LEU A 179 7.01 9.09 -6.28
N SER A 180 8.09 8.31 -6.38
CA SER A 180 8.35 7.46 -7.54
C SER A 180 7.30 6.36 -7.68
N ASP A 181 7.16 5.82 -8.90
CA ASP A 181 6.15 4.80 -9.24
C ASP A 181 6.14 3.63 -8.27
N VAL A 182 7.32 3.17 -7.84
CA VAL A 182 7.51 2.35 -6.64
C VAL A 182 8.27 3.17 -5.62
N HIS A 183 7.91 3.06 -4.34
CA HIS A 183 8.57 3.73 -3.23
C HIS A 183 8.71 2.76 -2.04
N PHE A 184 9.60 3.11 -1.12
CA PHE A 184 9.96 2.31 0.03
C PHE A 184 9.44 2.94 1.31
N ILE A 185 8.96 2.11 2.23
CA ILE A 185 8.40 2.53 3.51
C ILE A 185 9.21 1.85 4.60
N ARG A 186 9.88 2.63 5.44
CA ARG A 186 10.53 2.12 6.64
C ARG A 186 9.68 2.43 7.85
N LEU A 187 9.30 1.38 8.56
CA LEU A 187 8.67 1.47 9.87
C LEU A 187 9.74 1.20 10.93
N THR A 188 9.88 2.10 11.89
CA THR A 188 10.81 1.95 13.00
C THR A 188 10.06 2.12 14.31
N LEU A 189 10.23 1.18 15.23
CA LEU A 189 9.76 1.28 16.60
C LEU A 189 10.96 1.42 17.52
N LYS A 190 10.94 2.44 18.37
CA LYS A 190 11.98 2.69 19.37
C LYS A 190 11.38 2.62 20.77
N ASP A 191 12.17 2.13 21.72
CA ASP A 191 11.82 2.25 23.13
C ASP A 191 12.02 3.69 23.63
N LYS A 192 11.64 3.93 24.90
CA LYS A 192 11.77 5.24 25.56
C LYS A 192 13.20 5.80 25.62
N SER A 193 14.21 4.95 25.44
CA SER A 193 15.63 5.36 25.40
C SER A 193 16.10 5.73 23.99
N GLY A 194 15.23 5.55 22.98
CA GLY A 194 15.54 5.75 21.57
C GLY A 194 16.15 4.52 20.90
N LYS A 195 16.29 3.38 21.61
CA LYS A 195 16.82 2.15 21.03
C LYS A 195 15.79 1.53 20.08
N ILE A 196 16.22 1.20 18.87
CA ILE A 196 15.38 0.48 17.90
C ILE A 196 15.06 -0.90 18.46
N VAL A 197 13.76 -1.19 18.63
CA VAL A 197 13.25 -2.50 19.03
C VAL A 197 12.75 -3.30 17.83
N SER A 198 12.31 -2.62 16.77
CA SER A 198 11.89 -3.23 15.51
C SER A 198 12.11 -2.26 14.36
N GLU A 199 12.52 -2.80 13.23
CA GLU A 199 12.58 -2.09 11.95
C GLU A 199 12.03 -3.01 10.88
N ASN A 200 11.18 -2.49 9.99
CA ASN A 200 10.71 -3.24 8.84
C ASN A 200 10.63 -2.34 7.60
N ASN A 201 10.98 -2.89 6.44
CA ASN A 201 10.97 -2.18 5.18
C ASN A 201 9.94 -2.83 4.25
N TYR A 202 9.08 -2.00 3.67
CA TYR A 202 8.10 -2.38 2.67
C TYR A 202 8.36 -1.60 1.39
N TRP A 203 7.79 -2.07 0.29
CA TRP A 203 7.71 -1.31 -0.95
C TRP A 203 6.27 -1.33 -1.46
N ARG A 204 5.89 -0.26 -2.13
CA ARG A 204 4.54 -0.07 -2.67
C ARG A 204 4.61 0.66 -4.00
N GLY A 205 3.71 0.31 -4.92
CA GLY A 205 3.48 1.06 -6.15
C GLY A 205 2.38 2.12 -6.00
N ASN A 206 2.46 3.18 -6.80
CA ASN A 206 1.35 4.12 -7.01
C ASN A 206 0.13 3.38 -7.59
N ASP A 207 0.37 2.52 -8.57
CA ASP A 207 -0.51 1.38 -8.89
C ASP A 207 -0.15 0.21 -7.96
N ARG A 208 -1.15 -0.37 -7.28
CA ARG A 208 -0.93 -1.44 -6.29
C ARG A 208 -0.37 -2.73 -6.90
N LEU A 209 -0.53 -2.95 -8.19
CA LEU A 209 -0.13 -4.19 -8.87
C LEU A 209 1.08 -4.02 -9.79
N ASP A 210 1.51 -2.77 -10.06
CA ASP A 210 2.66 -2.49 -10.89
C ASP A 210 3.91 -2.22 -10.04
N PHE A 211 4.89 -3.13 -10.18
CA PHE A 211 6.22 -3.00 -9.59
C PHE A 211 7.34 -2.96 -10.64
N THR A 212 6.99 -2.81 -11.92
CA THR A 212 7.95 -2.86 -13.04
C THR A 212 9.03 -1.77 -12.94
N ALA A 213 8.73 -0.65 -12.29
CA ALA A 213 9.70 0.41 -12.01
C ALA A 213 10.95 -0.12 -11.28
N LEU A 214 10.83 -1.14 -10.42
CA LEU A 214 11.98 -1.76 -9.74
C LEU A 214 13.05 -2.30 -10.71
N ASN A 215 12.65 -2.66 -11.94
CA ASN A 215 13.60 -3.13 -12.97
C ASN A 215 14.51 -2.02 -13.51
N THR A 216 14.20 -0.76 -13.20
CA THR A 216 15.01 0.41 -13.59
C THR A 216 15.91 0.91 -12.47
N LEU A 217 15.91 0.25 -11.29
CA LEU A 217 16.80 0.59 -10.19
C LEU A 217 18.26 0.59 -10.67
N PRO A 218 19.03 1.67 -10.42
CA PRO A 218 20.46 1.67 -10.68
C PRO A 218 21.15 0.55 -9.92
N LYS A 219 22.21 -0.02 -10.51
CA LYS A 219 23.02 -1.05 -9.86
C LYS A 219 23.49 -0.62 -8.47
N ALA A 220 23.28 -1.47 -7.47
CA ALA A 220 23.76 -1.25 -6.11
C ALA A 220 25.13 -1.91 -5.89
N GLU A 221 26.16 -1.09 -5.66
CA GLU A 221 27.49 -1.55 -5.30
C GLU A 221 27.68 -1.49 -3.78
N LEU A 222 27.56 -2.66 -3.13
CA LEU A 222 27.71 -2.79 -1.69
C LEU A 222 29.18 -2.96 -1.29
N LYS A 223 29.57 -2.30 -0.20
CA LYS A 223 30.84 -2.55 0.49
C LYS A 223 30.58 -3.52 1.63
N THR A 224 31.31 -4.63 1.64
CA THR A 224 31.17 -5.67 2.67
C THR A 224 32.50 -5.90 3.37
N SER A 225 32.48 -5.93 4.69
CA SER A 225 33.56 -6.46 5.52
C SER A 225 32.99 -7.47 6.50
N SER A 226 33.80 -8.42 6.93
CA SER A 226 33.38 -9.42 7.91
C SER A 226 34.56 -9.97 8.71
N LYS A 227 34.27 -10.48 9.89
CA LYS A 227 35.20 -11.25 10.73
C LYS A 227 34.51 -12.47 11.30
N LEU A 228 35.28 -13.53 11.50
CA LEU A 228 34.81 -14.76 12.14
C LEU A 228 35.25 -14.77 13.60
N ILE A 229 34.31 -15.01 14.51
CA ILE A 229 34.54 -15.18 15.94
C ILE A 229 34.18 -16.62 16.31
N ARG A 230 34.99 -17.23 17.18
CA ARG A 230 34.79 -18.60 17.64
C ARG A 230 34.58 -18.63 19.14
N LYS A 231 33.55 -19.34 19.59
CA LYS A 231 33.27 -19.50 21.02
C LYS A 231 32.58 -20.84 21.28
N ASN A 232 33.17 -21.66 22.14
CA ASN A 232 32.54 -22.91 22.64
C ASN A 232 32.03 -23.87 21.54
N GLY A 233 32.75 -24.00 20.41
CA GLY A 233 32.34 -24.84 19.28
C GLY A 233 31.37 -24.17 18.29
N GLU A 234 30.95 -22.95 18.57
CA GLU A 234 30.12 -22.13 17.68
C GLU A 234 30.97 -21.08 16.96
N ALA A 235 30.59 -20.79 15.72
CA ALA A 235 31.18 -19.80 14.86
C ALA A 235 30.18 -18.67 14.60
N GLU A 236 30.63 -17.42 14.71
CA GLU A 236 29.83 -16.23 14.41
C GLU A 236 30.55 -15.36 13.38
N ILE A 237 29.95 -15.18 12.20
CA ILE A 237 30.39 -14.16 11.24
C ILE A 237 29.72 -12.84 11.63
N GLN A 238 30.52 -11.86 12.04
CA GLN A 238 30.09 -10.47 12.19
C GLN A 238 30.42 -9.72 10.91
N ALA A 239 29.40 -9.29 10.17
CA ALA A 239 29.54 -8.59 8.91
C ALA A 239 28.98 -7.16 8.96
N VAL A 240 29.62 -6.27 8.21
CA VAL A 240 29.21 -4.88 8.00
C VAL A 240 28.99 -4.69 6.51
N ILE A 241 27.76 -4.36 6.12
CA ILE A 241 27.35 -4.18 4.73
C ILE A 241 26.86 -2.74 4.56
N THR A 242 27.53 -1.97 3.71
CA THR A 242 27.29 -0.54 3.52
C THR A 242 26.94 -0.24 2.07
N LEU A 243 25.88 0.55 1.85
CA LEU A 243 25.62 1.20 0.57
C LEU A 243 26.28 2.58 0.58
N PRO A 244 27.21 2.90 -0.34
CA PRO A 244 27.86 4.22 -0.37
C PRO A 244 26.86 5.37 -0.52
N LYS A 245 27.14 6.51 0.12
CA LYS A 245 26.31 7.73 -0.02
C LYS A 245 26.21 8.25 -1.45
N SER A 246 27.16 7.90 -2.32
CA SER A 246 27.18 8.25 -3.74
C SER A 246 26.27 7.37 -4.61
N ALA A 247 25.67 6.32 -4.05
CA ALA A 247 24.76 5.44 -4.78
C ALA A 247 23.58 6.25 -5.37
N LYS A 248 23.13 5.84 -6.56
CA LYS A 248 22.05 6.53 -7.30
C LYS A 248 20.65 5.98 -7.00
N GLY A 249 20.58 4.89 -6.26
CA GLY A 249 19.35 4.25 -5.84
C GLY A 249 19.56 3.40 -4.60
N VAL A 250 18.45 2.89 -4.06
CA VAL A 250 18.46 1.96 -2.94
C VAL A 250 19.14 0.64 -3.31
N ALA A 251 19.69 -0.08 -2.32
CA ALA A 251 20.01 -1.50 -2.47
C ALA A 251 18.80 -2.29 -1.96
N PHE A 252 18.01 -2.81 -2.88
CA PHE A 252 16.74 -3.46 -2.57
C PHE A 252 16.95 -4.96 -2.30
N ALA A 253 16.24 -5.50 -1.30
CA ALA A 253 16.19 -6.93 -0.97
C ALA A 253 17.57 -7.62 -0.96
N VAL A 254 18.50 -7.08 -0.19
CA VAL A 254 19.87 -7.58 -0.05
C VAL A 254 19.84 -8.95 0.62
N HIS A 255 20.11 -9.98 -0.17
CA HIS A 255 20.23 -11.36 0.27
C HIS A 255 21.69 -11.67 0.63
N VAL A 256 21.91 -12.20 1.82
CA VAL A 256 23.24 -12.58 2.31
C VAL A 256 23.30 -14.09 2.53
N GLN A 257 24.37 -14.71 2.02
CA GLN A 257 24.68 -16.13 2.23
C GLN A 257 26.13 -16.28 2.72
N ALA A 258 26.34 -17.16 3.69
CA ALA A 258 27.65 -17.67 4.04
C ALA A 258 27.89 -19.00 3.30
N VAL A 259 29.02 -19.10 2.61
CA VAL A 259 29.41 -20.29 1.83
C VAL A 259 30.83 -20.70 2.15
N CYS A 260 31.14 -21.99 1.99
CA CYS A 260 32.49 -22.54 2.01
C CYS A 260 33.28 -22.00 0.81
N THR A 261 34.56 -21.69 0.99
CA THR A 261 35.40 -21.16 -0.09
C THR A 261 35.86 -22.23 -1.07
N SER A 262 35.95 -23.48 -0.65
CA SER A 262 36.44 -24.58 -1.47
C SER A 262 35.49 -24.97 -2.59
N ASP A 263 34.19 -25.00 -2.32
CA ASP A 263 33.16 -25.53 -3.22
C ASP A 263 31.97 -24.57 -3.46
N GLY A 264 31.83 -23.53 -2.64
CA GLY A 264 30.70 -22.60 -2.71
C GLY A 264 29.41 -23.14 -2.08
N GLU A 265 29.46 -24.28 -1.38
CA GLU A 265 28.31 -24.83 -0.67
C GLU A 265 27.89 -23.93 0.50
N ARG A 266 26.59 -23.89 0.77
CA ARG A 266 26.04 -23.04 1.84
C ARG A 266 26.39 -23.63 3.21
N ILE A 267 26.87 -22.76 4.10
CA ILE A 267 27.06 -23.11 5.51
C ILE A 267 25.69 -23.11 6.18
N LEU A 268 25.15 -24.30 6.43
CA LEU A 268 23.84 -24.51 7.03
C LEU A 268 23.84 -25.73 7.98
N PRO A 269 23.00 -25.73 9.04
CA PRO A 269 22.09 -24.64 9.43
C PRO A 269 22.85 -23.43 9.98
N ALA A 270 22.29 -22.23 9.77
CA ALA A 270 22.82 -20.98 10.30
C ALA A 270 21.67 -20.07 10.77
N LEU A 271 21.90 -19.35 11.87
CA LEU A 271 20.99 -18.35 12.41
C LEU A 271 21.48 -16.96 12.02
N MET A 272 20.57 -16.09 11.58
CA MET A 272 20.89 -14.73 11.17
C MET A 272 20.00 -13.75 11.90
N ASN A 273 20.56 -12.60 12.33
CA ASN A 273 19.76 -11.55 12.96
C ASN A 273 18.88 -10.78 11.97
N ASP A 274 19.21 -10.82 10.67
CA ASP A 274 18.45 -10.18 9.58
C ASP A 274 18.81 -10.85 8.25
N ASN A 275 17.98 -10.70 7.22
CA ASN A 275 18.29 -11.03 5.82
C ASN A 275 17.23 -10.37 4.92
N TYR A 276 17.49 -10.24 3.62
CA TYR A 276 16.56 -9.57 2.67
C TYR A 276 16.22 -8.11 3.04
N PHE A 277 17.18 -7.40 3.66
CA PHE A 277 16.99 -6.01 4.07
C PHE A 277 17.17 -5.02 2.91
N THR A 278 16.73 -3.77 3.10
CA THR A 278 16.90 -2.68 2.13
C THR A 278 17.78 -1.58 2.73
N LEU A 279 18.76 -1.08 1.96
CA LEU A 279 19.61 0.04 2.36
C LEU A 279 19.34 1.28 1.49
N MET A 280 19.18 2.43 2.14
CA MET A 280 19.21 3.73 1.48
C MET A 280 20.68 4.18 1.31
N PRO A 281 21.00 5.08 0.35
CA PRO A 281 22.36 5.57 0.15
C PRO A 281 22.99 6.12 1.44
N GLY A 282 24.16 5.60 1.81
CA GLY A 282 24.90 5.98 3.01
C GLY A 282 24.61 5.11 4.23
N GLU A 283 23.66 4.17 4.15
CA GLU A 283 23.31 3.31 5.27
C GLU A 283 24.19 2.06 5.39
N THR A 284 24.21 1.50 6.58
CA THR A 284 24.98 0.31 6.94
C THR A 284 24.11 -0.66 7.74
N LYS A 285 24.21 -1.95 7.42
CA LYS A 285 23.63 -3.05 8.20
C LYS A 285 24.76 -3.83 8.88
N ASN A 286 24.60 -4.06 10.18
CA ASN A 286 25.41 -5.00 10.94
C ASN A 286 24.68 -6.34 11.01
N LEU A 287 25.35 -7.39 10.58
CA LEU A 287 24.81 -8.72 10.46
C LEU A 287 25.61 -9.69 11.35
N SER A 288 24.91 -10.59 12.01
CA SER A 288 25.48 -11.74 12.73
C SER A 288 24.94 -13.00 12.08
N ILE A 289 25.84 -13.92 11.73
CA ILE A 289 25.52 -15.26 11.19
C ILE A 289 26.19 -16.28 12.10
N THR A 290 25.38 -17.04 12.83
CA THR A 290 25.85 -18.04 13.80
C THR A 290 25.61 -19.45 13.29
N PHE A 291 26.61 -20.33 13.39
CA PHE A 291 26.53 -21.72 12.95
C PHE A 291 27.52 -22.61 13.71
N ASP A 292 27.37 -23.94 13.63
CA ASP A 292 28.30 -24.91 14.21
C ASP A 292 29.65 -24.87 13.45
N GLU A 293 30.77 -24.64 14.15
CA GLU A 293 32.11 -24.53 13.54
C GLU A 293 32.48 -25.77 12.71
N ASN A 294 31.96 -26.96 13.06
CA ASN A 294 32.24 -28.20 12.34
C ASN A 294 31.71 -28.17 10.90
N LEU A 295 30.74 -27.29 10.57
CA LEU A 295 30.24 -27.12 9.21
C LEU A 295 31.31 -26.57 8.26
N LEU A 296 32.35 -25.90 8.77
CA LEU A 296 33.48 -25.48 7.95
C LEU A 296 34.42 -26.63 7.59
N GLN A 297 34.49 -27.68 8.41
CA GLN A 297 35.43 -28.81 8.22
C GLN A 297 36.88 -28.37 7.96
N GLY A 298 37.30 -27.24 8.53
CA GLY A 298 38.63 -26.65 8.33
C GLY A 298 38.76 -25.69 7.13
N ASP A 299 37.70 -25.51 6.34
CA ASP A 299 37.64 -24.52 5.26
C ASP A 299 37.45 -23.07 5.78
N LYS A 300 37.58 -22.10 4.88
CA LYS A 300 37.24 -20.69 5.12
C LYS A 300 35.82 -20.41 4.62
N TYR A 301 35.28 -19.28 5.08
CA TYR A 301 33.99 -18.78 4.63
C TYR A 301 34.16 -17.64 3.61
N LYS A 302 33.13 -17.44 2.79
CA LYS A 302 32.91 -16.25 1.98
C LYS A 302 31.47 -15.78 2.16
N LEU A 303 31.26 -14.47 2.16
CA LEU A 303 29.93 -13.90 2.07
C LEU A 303 29.56 -13.61 0.61
N VAL A 304 28.40 -14.10 0.19
CA VAL A 304 27.74 -13.72 -1.05
C VAL A 304 26.64 -12.74 -0.68
N VAL A 305 26.82 -11.46 -1.04
CA VAL A 305 25.91 -10.36 -0.71
C VAL A 305 25.30 -9.84 -2.01
N THR A 306 24.02 -10.09 -2.21
CA THR A 306 23.35 -9.89 -3.50
C THR A 306 22.11 -9.02 -3.34
N PRO A 307 22.12 -7.75 -3.76
CA PRO A 307 20.90 -6.95 -3.89
C PRO A 307 20.07 -7.43 -5.09
N TYR A 308 18.78 -7.13 -5.10
CA TYR A 308 17.90 -7.30 -6.27
C TYR A 308 18.47 -6.61 -7.50
N ASN A 309 18.93 -5.37 -7.33
CA ASN A 309 19.56 -4.54 -8.35
C ASN A 309 21.08 -4.76 -8.40
N ASN A 310 21.52 -6.01 -8.55
CA ASN A 310 22.94 -6.39 -8.70
C ASN A 310 23.45 -6.37 -10.15
N LYS A 311 22.57 -6.15 -11.13
CA LYS A 311 22.87 -6.24 -12.56
C LYS A 311 23.55 -4.97 -13.06
#